data_AF-A0A421BCI1-F1
#
_entry.id   AF-A0A421BCI1-F1
#
_cell.length_a   1.000
_cell.length_b   1.000
_cell.length_c   1.000
_cell.angle_alpha   90.00
_cell.angle_beta   90.00
_cell.angle_gamma   90.00
#
_symmetry.space_group_name_H-M   'P 1'
#
loop_
_entity.id
_entity.type
_entity.pdbx_description
1 polymer ?
#
loop_
_entity_poly.entity_id
_entity_poly.type
_entity_poly.pdbx_seq_one_letter_code
_entity_poly.pdbx_strand_id
1 'polypeptide(L)'
;MRVPLRSVDSGAPIMKQVQTALDLATNSRVLWTDLADSSTDTLTVLLLDGLHELLQASLRDRSNYLHEVADFQWIEAQQGRQVAVIVTCRTVVIDRVSLVDGTVVVKLEAFSHDQVAGWLERWRAANAAGVGSGAVRALTFDEAMHQADLAVQPLLLLMLALNAADPTSRLLDAGLSRAALYDQIFNTFVRREVLKRTERPLRGRALDAAVESQVIRLAIAGMAMFNRGRLSASESEIRADLGALGGEFARDAGARVVGEFFFVHTAKASFANHAYRSYEFLHANFGEYLVAHFVVLELRKVAEASFGGKWPFGEIADELLYAVLSHHAWRRRRSIVEFAVGLFGELPADERANIQTVLRILISTYRAKERSSRFNGYTPVPRDTIRQHATYSANLVTMAVSFTAPDPVRLVDVFGGEPHEALRAWRSTLSLWRSGLDGNAWQLVAGWFIASIARL
;
A
#
# COMPACT_ATOMS: atom_id res chain seq x y z
N MET A 1 2.01 13.85 -27.62
CA MET A 1 1.46 12.47 -27.51
C MET A 1 1.90 11.82 -26.20
N ARG A 2 1.02 11.13 -25.47
CA ARG A 2 1.39 10.37 -24.26
C ARG A 2 1.54 8.88 -24.58
N VAL A 3 2.60 8.27 -24.07
CA VAL A 3 2.87 6.83 -24.12
C VAL A 3 2.91 6.30 -22.68
N PRO A 4 1.83 5.70 -22.17
CA PRO A 4 1.85 5.06 -20.86
C PRO A 4 2.75 3.82 -20.91
N LEU A 5 3.90 3.87 -20.24
CA LEU A 5 4.90 2.80 -20.31
C LEU A 5 4.43 1.48 -19.69
N ARG A 6 3.48 1.51 -18.74
CA ARG A 6 2.77 0.30 -18.28
C ARG A 6 2.00 -0.44 -19.37
N SER A 7 1.57 0.25 -20.44
CA SER A 7 0.64 -0.33 -21.44
C SER A 7 1.36 -0.86 -22.69
N VAL A 8 2.69 -0.78 -22.72
CA VAL A 8 3.51 -1.21 -23.85
C VAL A 8 4.45 -2.34 -23.42
N ASP A 9 4.95 -3.11 -24.39
CA ASP A 9 5.91 -4.15 -24.10
C ASP A 9 7.24 -3.55 -23.62
N SER A 10 7.62 -3.86 -22.39
CA SER A 10 8.89 -3.44 -21.77
C SER A 10 10.13 -3.92 -22.55
N GLY A 11 9.98 -4.91 -23.43
CA GLY A 11 10.99 -5.46 -24.34
C GLY A 11 11.10 -4.72 -25.68
N ALA A 12 10.07 -3.96 -26.08
CA ALA A 12 9.97 -3.41 -27.41
C ALA A 12 10.83 -2.15 -27.62
N PRO A 13 11.33 -1.90 -28.84
CA PRO A 13 11.97 -0.62 -29.21
C PRO A 13 11.02 0.57 -29.05
N ILE A 14 11.55 1.78 -28.83
CA ILE A 14 10.78 3.01 -28.60
C ILE A 14 9.72 3.23 -29.68
N MET A 15 10.07 3.12 -30.96
CA MET A 15 9.13 3.26 -32.08
C MET A 15 7.90 2.35 -31.96
N LYS A 16 8.11 1.08 -31.56
CA LYS A 16 7.03 0.12 -31.38
C LYS A 16 6.18 0.45 -30.14
N GLN A 17 6.79 0.97 -29.08
CA GLN A 17 6.06 1.47 -27.90
C GLN A 17 5.17 2.66 -28.27
N VAL A 18 5.70 3.61 -29.05
CA VAL A 18 4.96 4.75 -29.57
C VAL A 18 3.81 4.28 -30.46
N GLN A 19 4.06 3.41 -31.44
CA GLN A 19 3.00 2.90 -32.30
C GLN A 19 1.92 2.17 -31.50
N THR A 20 2.28 1.34 -30.52
CA THR A 20 1.32 0.64 -29.67
C THR A 20 0.42 1.62 -28.91
N ALA A 21 0.99 2.72 -28.39
CA ALA A 21 0.21 3.75 -27.72
C ALA A 21 -0.70 4.53 -28.68
N LEU A 22 -0.26 4.80 -29.92
CA LEU A 22 -1.12 5.37 -30.98
C LEU A 22 -2.26 4.43 -31.34
N ASP A 23 -1.98 3.15 -31.50
CA ASP A 23 -2.98 2.14 -31.82
C ASP A 23 -4.07 2.11 -30.75
N LEU A 24 -3.68 2.13 -29.47
CA LEU A 24 -4.63 2.21 -28.36
C LEU A 24 -5.43 3.51 -28.34
N ALA A 25 -4.80 4.65 -28.62
CA ALA A 25 -5.45 5.96 -28.58
C ALA A 25 -6.36 6.23 -29.78
N THR A 26 -6.04 5.64 -30.94
CA THR A 26 -6.71 5.93 -32.21
C THR A 26 -7.50 4.74 -32.75
N ASN A 27 -7.53 3.63 -32.02
CA ASN A 27 -8.06 2.34 -32.47
C ASN A 27 -7.42 1.89 -33.80
N SER A 28 -6.08 1.91 -33.81
CA SER A 28 -5.22 1.53 -34.94
C SER A 28 -5.45 2.32 -36.24
N ARG A 29 -5.85 3.60 -36.11
CA ARG A 29 -6.15 4.46 -37.27
C ARG A 29 -4.99 5.34 -37.73
N VAL A 30 -3.97 5.52 -36.89
CA VAL A 30 -2.89 6.47 -37.14
C VAL A 30 -1.54 5.78 -36.98
N LEU A 31 -0.71 5.87 -38.02
CA LEU A 31 0.69 5.47 -37.95
C LEU A 31 1.54 6.63 -37.40
N TRP A 32 2.61 6.29 -36.69
CA TRP A 32 3.58 7.29 -36.21
C TRP A 32 4.15 8.13 -37.35
N THR A 33 4.49 7.50 -38.48
CA THR A 33 5.04 8.17 -39.65
C THR A 33 4.11 9.27 -40.15
N ASP A 34 2.82 8.96 -40.31
CA ASP A 34 1.82 9.89 -40.82
C ASP A 34 1.62 11.07 -39.86
N LEU A 35 1.64 10.80 -38.55
CA LEU A 35 1.55 11.83 -37.51
C LEU A 35 2.77 12.74 -37.51
N ALA A 36 3.96 12.16 -37.62
CA ALA A 36 5.21 12.90 -37.58
C ALA A 36 5.41 13.73 -38.87
N ASP A 37 5.04 13.18 -40.03
CA ASP A 37 5.10 13.88 -41.33
C ASP A 37 4.04 14.98 -41.46
N SER A 38 2.88 14.84 -40.82
CA SER A 38 1.86 15.90 -40.78
C SER A 38 2.18 17.04 -39.81
N SER A 39 3.26 16.91 -39.04
CA SER A 39 3.66 17.86 -37.98
C SER A 39 4.88 18.69 -38.35
N THR A 40 5.23 18.85 -39.63
CA THR A 40 6.48 19.51 -40.09
C THR A 40 6.71 20.92 -39.55
N ASP A 41 5.64 21.68 -39.30
CA ASP A 41 5.72 23.06 -38.78
C ASP A 41 5.66 23.13 -37.24
N THR A 42 5.63 21.98 -36.55
CA THR A 42 5.46 21.90 -35.11
C THR A 42 6.43 20.90 -34.47
N LEU A 43 6.87 21.18 -33.24
CA LEU A 43 7.68 20.22 -32.50
C LEU A 43 6.79 19.12 -31.91
N THR A 44 7.03 17.88 -32.32
CA THR A 44 6.33 16.74 -31.74
C THR A 44 6.88 16.46 -30.34
N VAL A 45 6.01 16.53 -29.32
CA VAL A 45 6.37 16.21 -27.93
C VAL A 45 5.84 14.84 -27.55
N LEU A 46 6.74 13.94 -27.15
CA LEU A 46 6.43 12.61 -26.64
C LEU A 46 6.54 12.58 -25.12
N LEU A 47 5.46 12.19 -24.43
CA LEU A 47 5.43 12.00 -22.98
C LEU A 47 5.47 10.51 -22.67
N LEU A 48 6.65 9.98 -22.34
CA LEU A 48 6.85 8.62 -21.86
C LEU A 48 6.52 8.56 -20.37
N ASP A 49 5.34 8.06 -20.05
CA ASP A 49 4.78 8.17 -18.71
C ASP A 49 4.97 6.86 -17.93
N GLY A 50 5.79 6.92 -16.87
CA GLY A 50 5.94 5.82 -15.92
C GLY A 50 7.16 4.94 -16.13
N LEU A 51 8.38 5.50 -16.24
CA LEU A 51 9.61 4.70 -16.44
C LEU A 51 9.82 3.61 -15.38
N HIS A 52 9.44 3.90 -14.14
CA HIS A 52 9.47 2.95 -13.03
C HIS A 52 8.62 1.69 -13.27
N GLU A 53 7.53 1.81 -14.01
CA GLU A 53 6.65 0.70 -14.38
C GLU A 53 7.36 -0.23 -15.38
N LEU A 54 8.09 0.35 -16.34
CA LEU A 54 8.88 -0.41 -17.32
C LEU A 54 10.02 -1.19 -16.65
N LEU A 55 10.75 -0.55 -15.72
CA LEU A 55 11.83 -1.20 -14.98
C LEU A 55 11.34 -2.33 -14.06
N GLN A 56 10.13 -2.21 -13.51
CA GLN A 56 9.53 -3.27 -12.68
C GLN A 56 8.99 -4.43 -13.51
N ALA A 57 8.51 -4.16 -14.73
CA ALA A 57 7.96 -5.18 -15.62
C ALA A 57 9.04 -5.98 -16.37
N SER A 58 10.23 -5.40 -16.56
CA SER A 58 11.31 -6.04 -17.32
C SER A 58 12.05 -7.09 -16.49
N LEU A 59 12.27 -8.27 -17.09
CA LEU A 59 13.19 -9.29 -16.57
C LEU A 59 14.66 -8.97 -16.93
N ARG A 60 14.91 -7.97 -17.78
CA ARG A 60 16.24 -7.55 -18.23
C ARG A 60 16.63 -6.23 -17.59
N ASP A 61 17.92 -5.99 -17.48
CA ASP A 61 18.42 -4.66 -17.11
C ASP A 61 18.04 -3.64 -18.18
N ARG A 62 17.35 -2.58 -17.75
CA ARG A 62 16.84 -1.47 -18.57
C ARG A 62 17.44 -0.13 -18.14
N SER A 63 18.58 -0.18 -17.45
CA SER A 63 19.37 1.00 -17.05
C SER A 63 19.68 1.96 -18.21
N ASN A 64 19.82 1.44 -19.44
CA ASN A 64 20.13 2.23 -20.65
C ASN A 64 18.88 2.75 -21.41
N TYR A 65 17.68 2.65 -20.85
CA TYR A 65 16.46 3.04 -21.57
C TYR A 65 16.47 4.50 -22.05
N LEU A 66 17.08 5.43 -21.30
CA LEU A 66 17.18 6.83 -21.73
C LEU A 66 18.14 7.03 -22.92
N HIS A 67 19.13 6.15 -23.08
CA HIS A 67 19.98 6.14 -24.28
C HIS A 67 19.16 5.67 -25.50
N GLU A 68 18.32 4.65 -25.36
CA GLU A 68 17.40 4.23 -26.43
C GLU A 68 16.44 5.35 -26.87
N VAL A 69 16.03 6.20 -25.92
CA VAL A 69 15.22 7.39 -26.20
C VAL A 69 16.02 8.45 -26.97
N ALA A 70 17.27 8.71 -26.57
CA ALA A 70 18.14 9.65 -27.27
C ALA A 70 18.45 9.18 -28.70
N ASP A 71 18.71 7.87 -28.88
CA ASP A 71 18.91 7.27 -30.20
C ASP A 71 17.67 7.44 -31.09
N PHE A 72 16.48 7.22 -30.53
CA PHE A 72 15.22 7.48 -31.25
C PHE A 72 15.08 8.95 -31.67
N GLN A 73 15.38 9.90 -30.78
CA GLN A 73 15.34 11.33 -31.12
C GLN A 73 16.34 11.68 -32.23
N TRP A 74 17.54 11.10 -32.18
CA TRP A 74 18.56 11.31 -33.20
C TRP A 74 18.11 10.74 -34.56
N ILE A 75 17.58 9.51 -34.59
CA ILE A 75 17.07 8.86 -35.80
C ILE A 75 15.92 9.67 -36.43
N GLU A 76 14.98 10.18 -35.64
CA GLU A 76 13.88 11.01 -36.15
C GLU A 76 14.41 12.35 -36.69
N ALA A 77 15.36 12.98 -36.01
CA ALA A 77 15.97 14.22 -36.47
C ALA A 77 16.71 14.06 -37.81
N GLN A 78 17.42 12.94 -38.03
CA GLN A 78 18.05 12.63 -39.33
C GLN A 78 17.04 12.49 -40.47
N GLN A 79 15.78 12.19 -40.16
CA GLN A 79 14.68 12.09 -41.12
C GLN A 79 13.89 13.40 -41.27
N GLY A 80 14.38 14.50 -40.70
CA GLY A 80 13.72 15.80 -40.74
C GLY A 80 12.56 15.96 -39.75
N ARG A 81 12.39 15.01 -38.83
CA ARG A 81 11.29 14.99 -37.86
C ARG A 81 11.82 15.22 -36.45
N GLN A 82 11.80 16.45 -35.98
CA GLN A 82 12.27 16.73 -34.63
C GLN A 82 11.26 16.26 -33.57
N VAL A 83 11.76 15.55 -32.57
CA VAL A 83 10.95 15.06 -31.45
C VAL A 83 11.59 15.46 -30.13
N ALA A 84 10.82 16.10 -29.26
CA ALA A 84 11.18 16.31 -27.86
C ALA A 84 10.54 15.22 -27.00
N VAL A 85 11.29 14.65 -26.05
CA VAL A 85 10.80 13.57 -25.19
C VAL A 85 10.83 14.01 -23.73
N ILE A 86 9.71 13.84 -23.03
CA ILE A 86 9.57 14.01 -21.59
C ILE A 86 9.34 12.63 -20.99
N VAL A 87 10.16 12.24 -20.01
CA VAL A 87 10.02 10.96 -19.31
C VAL A 87 9.62 11.21 -17.86
N THR A 88 8.53 10.58 -17.40
CA THR A 88 8.13 10.65 -15.99
C THR A 88 8.65 9.43 -15.23
N CYS A 89 9.16 9.65 -14.02
CA CYS A 89 9.63 8.56 -13.16
C CYS A 89 9.42 8.91 -11.67
N ARG A 90 9.49 7.90 -10.80
CA ARG A 90 9.63 8.13 -9.36
C ARG A 90 11.07 8.52 -9.05
N THR A 91 11.28 9.38 -8.06
CA THR A 91 12.62 9.84 -7.65
C THR A 91 13.59 8.68 -7.39
N VAL A 92 13.13 7.62 -6.72
CA VAL A 92 13.93 6.41 -6.43
C VAL A 92 14.40 5.61 -7.65
N VAL A 93 13.89 5.94 -8.84
CA VAL A 93 14.28 5.28 -10.10
C VAL A 93 15.44 6.01 -10.78
N ILE A 94 15.67 7.28 -10.46
CA ILE A 94 16.75 8.05 -11.11
C ILE A 94 18.12 7.41 -10.87
N ASP A 95 18.34 6.82 -9.68
CA ASP A 95 19.61 6.17 -9.31
C ASP A 95 19.85 4.83 -10.04
N ARG A 96 18.86 4.34 -10.79
CA ARG A 96 18.91 3.05 -11.50
C ARG A 96 19.01 3.19 -13.01
N VAL A 97 19.04 4.42 -13.52
CA VAL A 97 19.08 4.70 -14.95
C VAL A 97 20.31 5.52 -15.29
N SER A 98 20.92 5.21 -16.43
CA SER A 98 22.00 6.00 -16.97
C SER A 98 21.42 7.23 -17.66
N LEU A 99 21.75 8.42 -17.15
CA LEU A 99 21.35 9.68 -17.76
C LEU A 99 22.20 9.95 -19.00
N VAL A 100 21.58 10.54 -20.02
CA VAL A 100 22.26 11.01 -21.23
C VAL A 100 22.72 12.45 -21.00
N ASP A 101 23.93 12.80 -21.45
CA ASP A 101 24.44 14.16 -21.36
C ASP A 101 23.48 15.18 -21.99
N GLY A 102 23.28 16.31 -21.31
CA GLY A 102 22.32 17.33 -21.72
C GLY A 102 20.87 17.07 -21.31
N THR A 103 20.57 15.97 -20.61
CA THR A 103 19.23 15.72 -20.05
C THR A 103 18.88 16.74 -18.97
N VAL A 104 17.75 17.43 -19.13
CA VAL A 104 17.19 18.30 -18.10
C VAL A 104 16.37 17.48 -17.11
N VAL A 105 16.72 17.55 -15.83
CA VAL A 105 15.98 16.87 -14.76
C VAL A 105 15.14 17.88 -13.99
N VAL A 106 13.82 17.67 -13.97
CA VAL A 106 12.87 18.48 -13.20
C VAL A 106 12.29 17.63 -12.08
N LYS A 107 12.50 18.05 -10.83
CA LYS A 107 11.84 17.45 -9.67
C LYS A 107 10.58 18.24 -9.33
N LEU A 108 9.45 17.55 -9.26
CA LEU A 108 8.22 18.13 -8.73
C LEU A 108 8.29 18.16 -7.21
N GLU A 109 8.31 19.36 -6.64
CA GLU A 109 8.21 19.56 -5.18
C GLU A 109 6.76 19.42 -4.70
N ALA A 110 6.61 19.24 -3.39
CA ALA A 110 5.29 19.29 -2.76
C ALA A 110 4.65 20.68 -2.94
N PHE A 111 3.32 20.76 -2.83
CA PHE A 111 2.64 22.05 -2.89
C PHE A 111 3.11 22.97 -1.77
N SER A 112 3.38 24.22 -2.11
CA SER A 112 3.50 25.29 -1.12
C SER A 112 2.14 25.53 -0.44
N HIS A 113 2.15 26.18 0.73
CA HIS A 113 0.92 26.57 1.40
C HIS A 113 0.02 27.44 0.51
N ASP A 114 0.60 28.34 -0.28
CA ASP A 114 -0.15 29.17 -1.25
C ASP A 114 -0.80 28.32 -2.35
N GLN A 115 -0.12 27.28 -2.82
CA GLN A 115 -0.67 26.34 -3.80
C GLN A 115 -1.81 25.51 -3.18
N VAL A 116 -1.71 25.11 -1.91
CA VAL A 116 -2.78 24.44 -1.17
C VAL A 116 -4.00 25.37 -1.04
N ALA A 117 -3.78 26.62 -0.62
CA ALA A 117 -4.85 27.62 -0.51
C ALA A 117 -5.56 27.84 -1.84
N GLY A 118 -4.81 28.10 -2.92
CA GLY A 118 -5.38 28.28 -4.26
C GLY A 118 -6.05 27.03 -4.82
N TRP A 119 -5.60 25.83 -4.45
CA TRP A 119 -6.28 24.59 -4.78
C TRP A 119 -7.64 24.48 -4.07
N LEU A 120 -7.69 24.76 -2.77
CA LEU A 120 -8.92 24.73 -1.96
C LEU A 120 -9.94 25.77 -2.42
N GLU A 121 -9.50 26.96 -2.83
CA GLU A 121 -10.36 27.98 -3.41
C GLU A 121 -11.03 27.51 -4.70
N ARG A 122 -10.25 26.93 -5.63
CA ARG A 122 -10.79 26.35 -6.86
C ARG A 122 -11.76 25.21 -6.58
N TRP A 123 -11.44 24.34 -5.63
CA TRP A 123 -12.34 23.27 -5.20
C TRP A 123 -13.66 23.81 -4.66
N ARG A 124 -13.60 24.82 -3.77
CA ARG A 124 -14.79 25.47 -3.20
C ARG A 124 -15.64 26.13 -4.29
N ALA A 125 -15.02 26.85 -5.22
CA ALA A 125 -15.72 27.50 -6.33
C ALA A 125 -16.45 26.48 -7.23
N ALA A 126 -15.79 25.36 -7.56
CA ALA A 126 -16.39 24.29 -8.34
C ALA A 126 -17.57 23.60 -7.64
N ASN A 127 -17.61 23.62 -6.30
CA ASN A 127 -18.64 23.00 -5.47
C ASN A 127 -19.60 24.02 -4.82
N ALA A 128 -19.62 25.27 -5.27
CA ALA A 128 -20.33 26.37 -4.61
C ALA A 128 -21.82 26.08 -4.38
N ALA A 129 -22.51 25.45 -5.33
CA ALA A 129 -23.91 25.09 -5.20
C ALA A 129 -24.16 24.04 -4.10
N GLY A 130 -23.29 23.03 -3.99
CA GLY A 130 -23.37 21.99 -2.96
C GLY A 130 -23.00 22.52 -1.58
N VAL A 131 -22.05 23.46 -1.52
CA VAL A 131 -21.68 24.16 -0.27
C VAL A 131 -22.82 25.07 0.19
N GLY A 132 -23.43 25.84 -0.73
CA GLY A 132 -24.53 26.74 -0.40
C GLY A 132 -25.79 26.02 0.10
N SER A 133 -26.05 24.79 -0.36
CA SER A 133 -27.17 23.98 0.12
C SER A 133 -26.86 23.13 1.36
N GLY A 134 -25.61 23.14 1.84
CA GLY A 134 -25.15 22.27 2.93
C GLY A 134 -24.97 20.80 2.56
N ALA A 135 -25.17 20.43 1.29
CA ALA A 135 -24.96 19.06 0.81
C ALA A 135 -23.48 18.66 0.77
N VAL A 136 -22.58 19.64 0.66
CA VAL A 136 -21.12 19.46 0.65
C VAL A 136 -20.50 20.38 1.69
N ARG A 137 -19.75 19.82 2.64
CA ARG A 137 -18.93 20.65 3.55
C ARG A 137 -17.58 20.95 2.90
N ALA A 138 -17.20 22.21 2.85
CA ALA A 138 -15.92 22.62 2.29
C ALA A 138 -14.77 22.38 3.30
N LEU A 139 -13.67 21.80 2.83
CA LEU A 139 -12.42 21.76 3.60
C LEU A 139 -11.83 23.18 3.69
N THR A 140 -11.59 23.66 4.90
CA THR A 140 -10.93 24.96 5.12
C THR A 140 -9.41 24.82 5.04
N PHE A 141 -8.72 25.93 4.80
CA PHE A 141 -7.26 25.94 4.82
C PHE A 141 -6.73 25.54 6.20
N ASP A 142 -7.29 26.09 7.27
CA ASP A 142 -6.90 25.77 8.65
C ASP A 142 -7.10 24.28 8.98
N GLU A 143 -8.23 23.69 8.58
CA GLU A 143 -8.46 22.24 8.71
C GLU A 143 -7.40 21.43 7.93
N ALA A 144 -7.06 21.83 6.71
CA ALA A 144 -6.04 21.14 5.92
C ALA A 144 -4.64 21.25 6.58
N MET A 145 -4.33 22.39 7.21
CA MET A 145 -3.03 22.63 7.85
C MET A 145 -2.82 21.82 9.13
N HIS A 146 -3.89 21.37 9.80
CA HIS A 146 -3.75 20.35 10.86
C HIS A 146 -3.16 19.03 10.34
N GLN A 147 -3.20 18.81 9.02
CA GLN A 147 -2.66 17.63 8.34
C GLN A 147 -1.70 18.05 7.22
N ALA A 148 -0.84 19.04 7.50
CA ALA A 148 0.04 19.68 6.51
C ALA A 148 0.84 18.69 5.65
N ASP A 149 1.45 17.66 6.24
CA ASP A 149 2.22 16.63 5.53
C ASP A 149 1.43 15.90 4.43
N LEU A 150 0.10 15.82 4.59
CA LEU A 150 -0.81 15.26 3.60
C LEU A 150 -1.34 16.35 2.66
N ALA A 151 -1.67 17.52 3.19
CA ALA A 151 -2.22 18.63 2.41
C ALA A 151 -1.27 19.16 1.34
N VAL A 152 0.04 19.08 1.55
CA VAL A 152 1.05 19.46 0.54
C VAL A 152 1.18 18.45 -0.59
N GLN A 153 0.57 17.26 -0.47
CA GLN A 153 0.57 16.24 -1.51
C GLN A 153 -0.74 16.32 -2.31
N PRO A 154 -0.73 16.66 -3.62
CA PRO A 154 -1.96 16.98 -4.35
C PRO A 154 -3.04 15.90 -4.32
N LEU A 155 -2.64 14.63 -4.42
CA LEU A 155 -3.55 13.49 -4.35
C LEU A 155 -4.17 13.36 -2.94
N LEU A 156 -3.37 13.54 -1.89
CA LEU A 156 -3.87 13.42 -0.51
C LEU A 156 -4.73 14.63 -0.13
N LEU A 157 -4.41 15.83 -0.62
CA LEU A 157 -5.27 17.01 -0.49
C LEU A 157 -6.65 16.78 -1.11
N LEU A 158 -6.71 16.17 -2.30
CA LEU A 158 -7.97 15.76 -2.92
C LEU A 158 -8.73 14.76 -2.03
N MET A 159 -8.03 13.78 -1.45
CA MET A 159 -8.66 12.80 -0.56
C MET A 159 -9.22 13.44 0.71
N LEU A 160 -8.50 14.40 1.31
CA LEU A 160 -8.97 15.19 2.44
C LEU A 160 -10.23 15.97 2.07
N ALA A 161 -10.25 16.62 0.90
CA ALA A 161 -11.40 17.39 0.43
C ALA A 161 -12.62 16.50 0.15
N LEU A 162 -12.43 15.33 -0.44
CA LEU A 162 -13.50 14.35 -0.70
C LEU A 162 -14.07 13.74 0.60
N ASN A 163 -13.22 13.57 1.62
CA ASN A 163 -13.63 13.13 2.95
C ASN A 163 -14.42 14.24 3.67
N ALA A 164 -13.91 15.48 3.65
CA ALA A 164 -14.55 16.63 4.25
C ALA A 164 -15.88 16.99 3.56
N ALA A 165 -16.02 16.66 2.27
CA ALA A 165 -17.25 16.88 1.51
C ALA A 165 -18.48 16.22 2.14
N ASP A 166 -18.32 15.17 2.95
CA ASP A 166 -19.40 14.63 3.78
C ASP A 166 -19.71 15.58 4.95
N PRO A 167 -20.92 16.13 5.08
CA PRO A 167 -21.27 16.98 6.22
C PRO A 167 -21.18 16.24 7.56
N THR A 168 -21.26 14.90 7.57
CA THR A 168 -21.17 14.07 8.78
C THR A 168 -19.73 13.69 9.16
N SER A 169 -18.76 13.96 8.28
CA SER A 169 -17.34 13.69 8.55
C SER A 169 -16.82 14.52 9.71
N ARG A 170 -16.11 13.86 10.63
CA ARG A 170 -15.34 14.52 11.69
C ARG A 170 -14.40 15.59 11.11
N LEU A 171 -14.26 16.70 11.84
CA LEU A 171 -13.33 17.78 11.50
C LEU A 171 -11.88 17.29 11.57
N LEU A 172 -11.05 17.85 10.70
CA LEU A 172 -9.61 17.63 10.74
C LEU A 172 -9.01 18.60 11.76
N ASP A 173 -8.86 18.12 12.99
CA ASP A 173 -8.23 18.84 14.10
C ASP A 173 -6.84 18.27 14.43
N ALA A 174 -6.09 18.96 15.31
CA ALA A 174 -4.77 18.53 15.75
C ALA A 174 -4.78 17.19 16.52
N GLY A 175 -5.93 16.77 17.05
CA GLY A 175 -6.08 15.53 17.80
C GLY A 175 -6.33 14.31 16.92
N LEU A 176 -6.62 14.49 15.63
CA LEU A 176 -6.87 13.38 14.72
C LEU A 176 -5.55 12.71 14.32
N SER A 177 -5.35 11.49 14.82
CA SER A 177 -4.20 10.67 14.45
C SER A 177 -4.23 10.33 12.95
N ARG A 178 -3.06 10.13 12.35
CA ARG A 178 -2.96 9.72 10.94
C ARG A 178 -3.71 8.42 10.67
N ALA A 179 -3.71 7.49 11.63
CA ALA A 179 -4.47 6.25 11.56
C ALA A 179 -5.98 6.51 11.52
N ALA A 180 -6.50 7.33 12.44
CA ALA A 180 -7.92 7.69 12.49
C ALA A 180 -8.38 8.42 11.21
N LEU A 181 -7.53 9.28 10.65
CA LEU A 181 -7.82 9.94 9.38
C LEU A 181 -7.94 8.93 8.23
N TYR A 182 -6.97 8.01 8.10
CA TYR A 182 -7.04 6.99 7.05
C TYR A 182 -8.26 6.07 7.25
N ASP A 183 -8.59 5.72 8.49
CA ASP A 183 -9.81 4.96 8.81
C ASP A 183 -11.08 5.68 8.31
N GLN A 184 -11.20 6.97 8.63
CA GLN A 184 -12.33 7.80 8.21
C GLN A 184 -12.43 7.90 6.68
N ILE A 185 -11.29 8.16 6.00
CA ILE A 185 -11.22 8.20 4.54
C ILE A 185 -11.69 6.86 3.96
N PHE A 186 -11.11 5.75 4.40
CA PHE A 186 -11.44 4.42 3.88
C PHE A 186 -12.89 4.07 4.10
N ASN A 187 -13.42 4.24 5.31
CA ASN A 187 -14.80 3.90 5.63
C ASN A 187 -15.78 4.72 4.78
N THR A 188 -15.55 6.03 4.65
CA THR A 188 -16.38 6.91 3.82
C THR A 188 -16.41 6.46 2.36
N PHE A 189 -15.24 6.19 1.78
CA PHE A 189 -15.14 5.77 0.38
C PHE A 189 -15.71 4.37 0.14
N VAL A 190 -15.40 3.40 1.01
CA VAL A 190 -15.91 2.04 0.90
C VAL A 190 -17.43 2.04 1.01
N ARG A 191 -18.01 2.79 1.96
CA ARG A 191 -19.45 2.92 2.11
C ARG A 191 -20.11 3.52 0.88
N ARG A 192 -19.53 4.59 0.31
CA ARG A 192 -20.01 5.19 -0.95
C ARG A 192 -19.93 4.21 -2.12
N GLU A 193 -18.86 3.43 -2.21
CA GLU A 193 -18.66 2.45 -3.28
C GLU A 193 -19.64 1.28 -3.18
N VAL A 194 -19.90 0.76 -1.97
CA VAL A 194 -20.89 -0.29 -1.73
C VAL A 194 -22.28 0.18 -2.14
N LEU A 195 -22.67 1.41 -1.77
CA LEU A 195 -23.98 1.97 -2.12
C LEU A 195 -24.17 2.18 -3.63
N LYS A 196 -23.10 2.46 -4.39
CA LYS A 196 -23.17 2.61 -5.86
C LYS A 196 -23.38 1.29 -6.60
N ARG A 197 -22.91 0.17 -6.02
CA ARG A 197 -22.90 -1.15 -6.70
C ARG A 197 -24.19 -1.93 -6.56
N THR A 198 -25.07 -1.53 -5.66
CA THR A 198 -26.28 -2.29 -5.35
C THR A 198 -27.51 -1.68 -6.00
N GLU A 199 -28.20 -2.46 -6.84
CA GLU A 199 -29.48 -2.08 -7.45
C GLU A 199 -30.58 -1.80 -6.41
N ARG A 200 -30.47 -2.40 -5.22
CA ARG A 200 -31.32 -2.13 -4.05
C ARG A 200 -30.50 -1.46 -2.95
N PRO A 201 -30.98 -0.37 -2.31
CA PRO A 201 -30.25 0.29 -1.23
C PRO A 201 -30.08 -0.65 -0.03
N LEU A 202 -28.84 -1.05 0.26
CA LEU A 202 -28.51 -1.72 1.52
C LEU A 202 -28.70 -0.75 2.68
N ARG A 203 -29.25 -1.22 3.81
CA ARG A 203 -29.48 -0.41 5.02
C ARG A 203 -29.12 -1.20 6.28
N GLY A 204 -28.77 -0.46 7.33
CA GLY A 204 -28.41 -1.01 8.65
C GLY A 204 -27.33 -2.09 8.54
N ARG A 205 -27.50 -3.19 9.28
CA ARG A 205 -26.51 -4.26 9.39
C ARG A 205 -26.05 -4.86 8.05
N ALA A 206 -26.92 -4.88 7.03
CA ALA A 206 -26.56 -5.41 5.72
C ALA A 206 -25.56 -4.51 4.98
N LEU A 207 -25.67 -3.19 5.16
CA LEU A 207 -24.69 -2.24 4.65
C LEU A 207 -23.36 -2.37 5.42
N ASP A 208 -23.43 -2.46 6.75
CA ASP A 208 -22.23 -2.56 7.59
C ASP A 208 -21.43 -3.84 7.28
N ALA A 209 -22.10 -4.98 7.11
CA ALA A 209 -21.47 -6.24 6.71
C ALA A 209 -20.85 -6.16 5.30
N ALA A 210 -21.49 -5.48 4.36
CA ALA A 210 -20.96 -5.27 3.01
C ALA A 210 -19.73 -4.35 3.02
N VAL A 211 -19.73 -3.31 3.86
CA VAL A 211 -18.57 -2.43 4.09
C VAL A 211 -17.42 -3.22 4.70
N GLU A 212 -17.66 -3.99 5.75
CA GLU A 212 -16.64 -4.83 6.40
C GLU A 212 -16.04 -5.83 5.40
N SER A 213 -16.90 -6.52 4.62
CA SER A 213 -16.45 -7.43 3.57
C SER A 213 -15.55 -6.74 2.55
N GLN A 214 -15.90 -5.51 2.15
CA GLN A 214 -15.10 -4.75 1.19
C GLN A 214 -13.77 -4.28 1.79
N VAL A 215 -13.73 -3.85 3.05
CA VAL A 215 -12.48 -3.51 3.76
C VAL A 215 -11.57 -4.73 3.86
N ILE A 216 -12.10 -5.90 4.20
CA ILE A 216 -11.32 -7.15 4.25
C ILE A 216 -10.73 -7.49 2.88
N ARG A 217 -11.49 -7.34 1.79
CA ARG A 217 -10.98 -7.56 0.42
C ARG A 217 -9.83 -6.61 0.09
N LEU A 218 -9.97 -5.33 0.42
CA LEU A 218 -8.92 -4.33 0.23
C LEU A 218 -7.68 -4.66 1.06
N ALA A 219 -7.86 -5.10 2.31
CA ALA A 219 -6.77 -5.53 3.17
C ALA A 219 -6.04 -6.76 2.65
N ILE A 220 -6.75 -7.75 2.12
CA ILE A 220 -6.14 -8.91 1.48
C ILE A 220 -5.35 -8.50 0.23
N ALA A 221 -5.83 -7.53 -0.56
CA ALA A 221 -5.06 -6.97 -1.67
C ALA A 221 -3.79 -6.24 -1.19
N GLY A 222 -3.87 -5.47 -0.09
CA GLY A 222 -2.70 -4.86 0.58
C GLY A 222 -1.70 -5.92 1.05
N MET A 223 -2.21 -6.97 1.68
CA MET A 223 -1.41 -8.09 2.15
C MET A 223 -0.76 -8.84 0.98
N ALA A 224 -1.46 -9.00 -0.15
CA ALA A 224 -0.93 -9.66 -1.34
C ALA A 224 0.32 -8.95 -1.87
N MET A 225 0.30 -7.61 -1.87
CA MET A 225 1.44 -6.79 -2.27
C MET A 225 2.56 -6.84 -1.22
N PHE A 226 2.22 -6.57 0.04
CA PHE A 226 3.18 -6.52 1.14
C PHE A 226 3.90 -7.86 1.36
N ASN A 227 3.17 -8.97 1.45
CA ASN A 227 3.73 -10.30 1.70
C ASN A 227 4.51 -10.88 0.52
N ARG A 228 4.43 -10.26 -0.66
CA ARG A 228 5.30 -10.54 -1.83
C ARG A 228 6.48 -9.57 -1.94
N GLY A 229 6.55 -8.54 -1.10
CA GLY A 229 7.56 -7.49 -1.18
C GLY A 229 7.42 -6.60 -2.42
N ARG A 230 6.21 -6.51 -3.00
CA ARG A 230 5.92 -5.79 -4.24
C ARG A 230 4.98 -4.62 -3.98
N LEU A 231 4.95 -3.64 -4.89
CA LEU A 231 3.98 -2.54 -4.86
C LEU A 231 2.70 -2.87 -5.64
N SER A 232 2.69 -3.97 -6.38
CA SER A 232 1.58 -4.43 -7.18
C SER A 232 1.39 -5.95 -7.09
N ALA A 233 0.17 -6.39 -7.35
CA ALA A 233 -0.21 -7.81 -7.44
C ALA A 233 -1.12 -8.04 -8.63
N SER A 234 -1.09 -9.22 -9.24
CA SER A 234 -2.02 -9.59 -10.32
C SER A 234 -3.41 -9.88 -9.77
N GLU A 235 -4.42 -9.82 -10.65
CA GLU A 235 -5.78 -10.24 -10.29
C GLU A 235 -5.83 -11.70 -9.83
N SER A 236 -5.06 -12.57 -10.48
CA SER A 236 -4.97 -13.98 -10.11
C SER A 236 -4.32 -14.19 -8.74
N GLU A 237 -3.28 -13.43 -8.41
CA GLU A 237 -2.63 -13.45 -7.09
C GLU A 237 -3.61 -12.98 -6.00
N ILE A 238 -4.31 -11.86 -6.21
CA ILE A 238 -5.28 -11.34 -5.23
C ILE A 238 -6.46 -12.33 -5.07
N ARG A 239 -6.95 -12.92 -6.15
CA ARG A 239 -8.04 -13.90 -6.10
C ARG A 239 -7.63 -15.17 -5.36
N ALA A 240 -6.41 -15.66 -5.58
CA ALA A 240 -5.87 -16.81 -4.84
C ALA A 240 -5.77 -16.50 -3.35
N ASP A 241 -5.26 -15.32 -3.00
CA ASP A 241 -5.13 -14.88 -1.60
C ASP A 241 -6.50 -14.72 -0.93
N LEU A 242 -7.50 -14.19 -1.65
CA LEU A 242 -8.88 -14.13 -1.17
C LEU A 242 -9.50 -15.50 -0.94
N GLY A 243 -9.24 -16.46 -1.84
CA GLY A 243 -9.69 -17.84 -1.65
C GLY A 243 -9.03 -18.50 -0.43
N ALA A 244 -7.76 -18.19 -0.18
CA ALA A 244 -7.00 -18.77 0.92
C ALA A 244 -7.30 -18.12 2.29
N LEU A 245 -7.50 -16.80 2.35
CA LEU A 245 -7.65 -16.03 3.59
C LEU A 245 -9.09 -15.58 3.86
N GLY A 246 -9.89 -15.36 2.81
CA GLY A 246 -11.16 -14.65 2.88
C GLY A 246 -12.34 -15.42 3.46
N GLY A 247 -12.23 -16.75 3.65
CA GLY A 247 -13.33 -17.54 4.22
C GLY A 247 -14.67 -17.32 3.50
N GLU A 248 -15.74 -16.99 4.25
CA GLU A 248 -17.06 -16.67 3.68
C GLU A 248 -17.08 -15.36 2.85
N PHE A 249 -16.17 -14.43 3.12
CA PHE A 249 -16.05 -13.14 2.41
C PHE A 249 -15.54 -13.29 0.97
N ALA A 250 -15.05 -14.48 0.59
CA ALA A 250 -14.57 -14.80 -0.75
C ALA A 250 -15.68 -15.25 -1.73
N ARG A 251 -16.89 -15.58 -1.24
CA ARG A 251 -17.95 -16.20 -2.07
C ARG A 251 -18.53 -15.29 -3.15
N ASP A 252 -18.34 -13.97 -3.04
CA ASP A 252 -18.91 -12.97 -3.95
C ASP A 252 -17.83 -12.31 -4.85
N ALA A 253 -16.70 -12.98 -5.08
CA ALA A 253 -15.56 -12.47 -5.85
C ALA A 253 -15.79 -12.46 -7.38
N GLY A 254 -17.00 -12.14 -7.82
CA GLY A 254 -17.34 -11.92 -9.23
C GLY A 254 -16.67 -10.66 -9.79
N ALA A 255 -15.67 -10.87 -10.65
CA ALA A 255 -15.07 -9.98 -11.66
C ALA A 255 -14.60 -8.54 -11.30
N ARG A 256 -14.90 -7.98 -10.13
CA ARG A 256 -14.40 -6.67 -9.66
C ARG A 256 -13.97 -6.76 -8.20
N VAL A 257 -12.93 -7.57 -7.99
CA VAL A 257 -12.33 -7.92 -6.70
C VAL A 257 -11.90 -6.69 -5.87
N VAL A 258 -11.74 -5.55 -6.52
CA VAL A 258 -11.03 -4.41 -5.99
C VAL A 258 -11.79 -3.12 -6.39
N GLY A 259 -12.02 -2.22 -5.44
CA GLY A 259 -12.70 -0.94 -5.71
C GLY A 259 -11.92 -0.12 -6.74
N GLU A 260 -12.55 0.30 -7.84
CA GLU A 260 -11.88 1.05 -8.92
C GLU A 260 -11.22 2.34 -8.40
N PHE A 261 -11.73 2.89 -7.28
CA PHE A 261 -11.26 4.15 -6.72
C PHE A 261 -9.92 4.08 -5.98
N PHE A 262 -9.48 2.93 -5.48
CA PHE A 262 -8.24 2.86 -4.67
C PHE A 262 -7.01 2.41 -5.45
N PHE A 263 -7.19 2.04 -6.72
CA PHE A 263 -6.18 1.33 -7.48
C PHE A 263 -5.89 1.97 -8.81
N VAL A 264 -4.61 1.94 -9.17
CA VAL A 264 -4.14 2.14 -10.53
C VAL A 264 -4.09 0.76 -11.19
N HIS A 265 -4.77 0.60 -12.31
CA HIS A 265 -4.69 -0.62 -13.12
C HIS A 265 -3.43 -0.59 -13.98
N THR A 266 -2.61 -1.63 -13.85
CA THR A 266 -1.52 -1.92 -14.80
C THR A 266 -2.01 -3.01 -15.75
N ALA A 267 -2.17 -2.66 -17.02
CA ALA A 267 -2.44 -3.63 -18.08
C ALA A 267 -1.11 -4.28 -18.46
N LYS A 268 -0.91 -5.57 -18.17
CA LYS A 268 0.26 -6.30 -18.72
C LYS A 268 -0.02 -6.62 -20.18
N ALA A 269 0.97 -6.37 -21.04
CA ALA A 269 0.91 -6.55 -22.48
C ALA A 269 0.20 -7.84 -22.91
N SER A 270 -0.75 -7.69 -23.85
CA SER A 270 -1.54 -8.78 -24.41
C SER A 270 -0.68 -9.65 -25.33
N PHE A 271 -0.43 -10.89 -24.92
CA PHE A 271 -0.21 -11.99 -25.86
C PHE A 271 -1.34 -13.00 -25.67
N ALA A 272 -2.11 -13.25 -26.74
CA ALA A 272 -3.20 -14.22 -26.81
C ALA A 272 -4.39 -13.98 -25.83
N ASN A 273 -5.28 -13.06 -26.20
CA ASN A 273 -6.70 -13.00 -25.77
C ASN A 273 -7.03 -12.94 -24.26
N HIS A 274 -6.05 -12.80 -23.37
CA HIS A 274 -6.25 -12.66 -21.92
C HIS A 274 -5.53 -11.41 -21.40
N ALA A 275 -6.29 -10.37 -21.08
CA ALA A 275 -5.76 -9.18 -20.43
C ALA A 275 -5.38 -9.51 -18.98
N TYR A 276 -4.09 -9.63 -18.68
CA TYR A 276 -3.61 -9.77 -17.31
C TYR A 276 -3.70 -8.42 -16.60
N ARG A 277 -4.68 -8.26 -15.71
CA ARG A 277 -4.81 -7.08 -14.85
C ARG A 277 -3.89 -7.21 -13.65
N SER A 278 -3.16 -6.15 -13.34
CA SER A 278 -2.47 -5.98 -12.06
C SER A 278 -2.90 -4.68 -11.40
N TYR A 279 -2.86 -4.69 -10.07
CA TYR A 279 -3.39 -3.67 -9.19
C TYR A 279 -2.25 -3.09 -8.35
N GLU A 280 -2.21 -1.77 -8.25
CA GLU A 280 -1.36 -1.01 -7.31
C GLU A 280 -2.23 0.02 -6.60
N PHE A 281 -2.00 0.28 -5.31
CA PHE A 281 -2.71 1.36 -4.62
C PHE A 281 -2.31 2.73 -5.16
N LEU A 282 -3.27 3.64 -5.27
CA LEU A 282 -3.04 5.05 -5.64
C LEU A 282 -1.98 5.75 -4.78
N HIS A 283 -1.84 5.32 -3.53
CA HIS A 283 -0.82 5.81 -2.61
C HIS A 283 -0.29 4.66 -1.77
N ALA A 284 1.04 4.57 -1.58
CA ALA A 284 1.67 3.46 -0.87
C ALA A 284 1.10 3.25 0.56
N ASN A 285 0.89 4.35 1.29
CA ASN A 285 0.33 4.32 2.64
C ASN A 285 -1.10 3.73 2.73
N PHE A 286 -1.85 3.63 1.62
CA PHE A 286 -3.16 2.98 1.64
C PHE A 286 -3.04 1.48 1.89
N GLY A 287 -2.16 0.80 1.14
CA GLY A 287 -1.88 -0.61 1.37
C GLY A 287 -1.29 -0.87 2.75
N GLU A 288 -0.38 0.00 3.19
CA GLU A 288 0.29 -0.11 4.49
C GLU A 288 -0.69 0.10 5.67
N TYR A 289 -1.60 1.08 5.55
CA TYR A 289 -2.70 1.28 6.50
C TYR A 289 -3.59 0.04 6.58
N LEU A 290 -4.02 -0.51 5.44
CA LEU A 290 -4.92 -1.67 5.41
C LEU A 290 -4.28 -2.94 6.01
N VAL A 291 -2.97 -3.13 5.81
CA VAL A 291 -2.20 -4.20 6.47
C VAL A 291 -2.21 -4.03 7.99
N ALA A 292 -1.94 -2.81 8.47
CA ALA A 292 -1.97 -2.51 9.90
C ALA A 292 -3.38 -2.69 10.50
N HIS A 293 -4.40 -2.15 9.83
CA HIS A 293 -5.80 -2.26 10.21
C HIS A 293 -6.26 -3.71 10.34
N PHE A 294 -5.96 -4.55 9.34
CA PHE A 294 -6.32 -5.97 9.37
C PHE A 294 -5.68 -6.71 10.54
N VAL A 295 -4.40 -6.47 10.81
CA VAL A 295 -3.70 -7.16 11.90
C VAL A 295 -4.15 -6.69 13.27
N VAL A 296 -4.40 -5.39 13.46
CA VAL A 296 -4.96 -4.89 14.73
C VAL A 296 -6.37 -5.44 14.97
N LEU A 297 -7.20 -5.48 13.92
CA LEU A 297 -8.52 -6.09 13.99
C LEU A 297 -8.46 -7.58 14.35
N GLU A 298 -7.53 -8.32 13.75
CA GLU A 298 -7.35 -9.75 14.05
C GLU A 298 -6.82 -9.96 15.48
N LEU A 299 -5.86 -9.15 15.95
CA LEU A 299 -5.39 -9.20 17.33
C LEU A 299 -6.53 -8.95 18.32
N ARG A 300 -7.42 -8.01 18.01
CA ARG A 300 -8.62 -7.75 18.80
C ARG A 300 -9.55 -8.95 18.83
N LYS A 301 -9.85 -9.58 17.68
CA LYS A 301 -10.68 -10.80 17.60
C LYS A 301 -10.09 -11.95 18.41
N VAL A 302 -8.78 -12.15 18.32
CA VAL A 302 -8.04 -13.17 19.08
C VAL A 302 -8.11 -12.88 20.59
N ALA A 303 -7.97 -11.63 20.99
CA ALA A 303 -8.09 -11.20 22.38
C ALA A 303 -9.53 -11.39 22.92
N GLU A 304 -10.54 -10.96 22.17
CA GLU A 304 -11.95 -11.16 22.51
C GLU A 304 -12.30 -12.66 22.65
N ALA A 305 -11.80 -13.52 21.75
CA ALA A 305 -12.00 -14.95 21.86
C ALA A 305 -11.33 -15.56 23.10
N SER A 306 -10.12 -15.11 23.43
CA SER A 306 -9.32 -15.63 24.54
C SER A 306 -9.84 -15.22 25.92
N PHE A 307 -10.32 -13.98 26.06
CA PHE A 307 -10.77 -13.43 27.34
C PHE A 307 -12.31 -13.37 27.48
N GLY A 308 -13.06 -13.62 26.40
CA GLY A 308 -14.52 -13.69 26.38
C GLY A 308 -15.12 -15.03 26.82
N GLY A 309 -14.33 -15.92 27.43
CA GLY A 309 -14.82 -17.13 28.13
C GLY A 309 -15.06 -18.38 27.26
N LYS A 310 -14.50 -18.45 26.04
CA LYS A 310 -14.73 -19.59 25.12
C LYS A 310 -13.57 -20.57 24.95
N TRP A 311 -12.41 -20.30 25.53
CA TRP A 311 -11.22 -21.15 25.36
C TRP A 311 -10.61 -21.53 26.72
N PRO A 312 -10.08 -22.75 26.87
CA PRO A 312 -9.24 -23.09 28.01
C PRO A 312 -8.06 -22.10 28.07
N PHE A 313 -7.72 -21.61 29.26
CA PHE A 313 -6.55 -20.76 29.46
C PHE A 313 -5.31 -21.41 28.81
N GLY A 314 -4.77 -20.80 27.74
CA GLY A 314 -3.50 -21.17 27.13
C GLY A 314 -3.51 -21.43 25.62
N GLU A 315 -4.65 -21.75 25.01
CA GLU A 315 -4.69 -22.03 23.56
C GLU A 315 -5.26 -20.84 22.78
N ILE A 316 -4.36 -19.96 22.33
CA ILE A 316 -4.71 -18.79 21.52
C ILE A 316 -4.75 -19.21 20.05
N ALA A 317 -5.91 -19.14 19.39
CA ALA A 317 -6.04 -19.35 17.94
C ALA A 317 -5.36 -18.20 17.16
N ASP A 318 -4.13 -18.42 16.70
CA ASP A 318 -3.29 -17.43 16.00
C ASP A 318 -3.03 -17.80 14.53
N GLU A 319 -3.76 -18.77 13.98
CA GLU A 319 -3.47 -19.36 12.68
C GLU A 319 -3.47 -18.32 11.56
N LEU A 320 -4.42 -17.38 11.59
CA LEU A 320 -4.52 -16.30 10.61
C LEU A 320 -3.40 -15.27 10.81
N LEU A 321 -3.12 -14.89 12.06
CA LEU A 321 -1.98 -14.01 12.39
C LEU A 321 -0.67 -14.58 11.88
N TYR A 322 -0.41 -15.87 12.15
CA TYR A 322 0.76 -16.56 11.64
C TYR A 322 0.80 -16.56 10.12
N ALA A 323 -0.31 -16.87 9.45
CA ALA A 323 -0.37 -16.87 7.99
C ALA A 323 -0.02 -15.50 7.38
N VAL A 324 -0.50 -14.39 7.97
CA VAL A 324 -0.27 -13.07 7.38
C VAL A 324 1.00 -12.37 7.85
N LEU A 325 1.54 -12.70 9.03
CA LEU A 325 2.71 -12.04 9.62
C LEU A 325 4.06 -12.75 9.37
N SER A 326 4.06 -13.90 8.69
CA SER A 326 5.28 -14.74 8.55
C SER A 326 6.09 -14.51 7.27
N HIS A 327 5.82 -13.46 6.50
CA HIS A 327 6.42 -13.29 5.16
C HIS A 327 7.45 -12.17 5.06
N HIS A 328 7.13 -10.98 5.58
CA HIS A 328 8.08 -9.86 5.66
C HIS A 328 8.04 -9.16 7.02
N ALA A 329 9.20 -8.70 7.49
CA ALA A 329 9.30 -7.91 8.70
C ALA A 329 8.70 -6.51 8.49
N TRP A 330 7.79 -6.10 9.37
CA TRP A 330 7.10 -4.81 9.32
C TRP A 330 8.05 -3.61 9.34
N ARG A 331 9.21 -3.75 9.98
CA ARG A 331 10.25 -2.70 10.03
C ARG A 331 10.79 -2.27 8.66
N ARG A 332 10.56 -3.04 7.60
CA ARG A 332 10.84 -2.62 6.21
C ARG A 332 9.94 -1.48 5.74
N ARG A 333 8.76 -1.32 6.35
CA ARG A 333 7.76 -0.31 6.05
C ARG A 333 7.34 0.36 7.36
N ARG A 334 8.10 1.36 7.78
CA ARG A 334 7.92 2.07 9.06
C ARG A 334 6.48 2.54 9.30
N SER A 335 5.80 2.99 8.25
CA SER A 335 4.40 3.41 8.23
C SER A 335 3.42 2.35 8.73
N ILE A 336 3.63 1.05 8.45
CA ILE A 336 2.75 -0.03 8.93
C ILE A 336 2.75 -0.04 10.47
N VAL A 337 3.93 0.10 11.08
CA VAL A 337 4.06 0.14 12.55
C VAL A 337 3.41 1.41 13.10
N GLU A 338 3.62 2.57 12.46
CA GLU A 338 3.01 3.84 12.88
C GLU A 338 1.49 3.80 12.82
N PHE A 339 0.91 3.22 11.75
CA PHE A 339 -0.53 3.03 11.64
C PHE A 339 -1.05 2.05 12.69
N ALA A 340 -0.35 0.93 12.92
CA ALA A 340 -0.75 -0.04 13.93
C ALA A 340 -0.76 0.57 15.35
N VAL A 341 0.24 1.39 15.68
CA VAL A 341 0.30 2.12 16.96
C VAL A 341 -0.86 3.11 17.08
N GLY A 342 -1.14 3.89 16.03
CA GLY A 342 -2.27 4.81 16.02
C GLY A 342 -3.61 4.09 16.22
N LEU A 343 -3.85 3.03 15.44
CA LEU A 343 -5.07 2.21 15.54
C LEU A 343 -5.21 1.58 16.94
N PHE A 344 -4.13 1.04 17.49
CA PHE A 344 -4.11 0.48 18.84
C PHE A 344 -4.41 1.54 19.89
N GLY A 345 -3.89 2.76 19.72
CA GLY A 345 -4.08 3.88 20.65
C GLY A 345 -5.54 4.35 20.78
N GLU A 346 -6.34 4.18 19.73
CA GLU A 346 -7.77 4.53 19.71
C GLU A 346 -8.66 3.46 20.41
N LEU A 347 -8.10 2.28 20.74
CA LEU A 347 -8.86 1.21 21.39
C LEU A 347 -9.13 1.50 22.89
N PRO A 348 -10.25 1.00 23.44
CA PRO A 348 -10.50 1.01 24.88
C PRO A 348 -9.35 0.42 25.70
N ALA A 349 -9.14 0.92 26.93
CA ALA A 349 -8.00 0.53 27.76
C ALA A 349 -7.97 -0.98 28.10
N ASP A 350 -9.14 -1.58 28.28
CA ASP A 350 -9.33 -3.01 28.50
C ASP A 350 -9.00 -3.84 27.24
N GLU A 351 -9.45 -3.42 26.06
CA GLU A 351 -9.08 -4.05 24.79
C GLU A 351 -7.56 -3.99 24.56
N ARG A 352 -6.93 -2.84 24.86
CA ARG A 352 -5.47 -2.66 24.76
C ARG A 352 -4.71 -3.61 25.69
N ALA A 353 -5.15 -3.74 26.95
CA ALA A 353 -4.53 -4.64 27.92
C ALA A 353 -4.68 -6.12 27.51
N ASN A 354 -5.83 -6.49 26.95
CA ASN A 354 -6.07 -7.85 26.44
C ASN A 354 -5.16 -8.16 25.25
N ILE A 355 -5.04 -7.26 24.28
CA ILE A 355 -4.13 -7.43 23.13
C ILE A 355 -2.67 -7.54 23.58
N GLN A 356 -2.22 -6.71 24.52
CA GLN A 356 -0.86 -6.81 25.08
C GLN A 356 -0.63 -8.18 25.74
N THR A 357 -1.64 -8.72 26.44
CA THR A 357 -1.57 -10.05 27.03
C THR A 357 -1.50 -11.16 25.97
N VAL A 358 -2.31 -11.07 24.90
CA VAL A 358 -2.21 -11.97 23.75
C VAL A 358 -0.81 -11.95 23.15
N LEU A 359 -0.25 -10.77 22.89
CA LEU A 359 1.09 -10.65 22.31
C LEU A 359 2.15 -11.34 23.17
N ARG A 360 2.10 -11.19 24.49
CA ARG A 360 3.02 -11.90 25.41
C ARG A 360 2.89 -13.42 25.31
N ILE A 361 1.66 -13.93 25.30
CA ILE A 361 1.42 -15.38 25.18
C ILE A 361 1.93 -15.89 23.83
N LEU A 362 1.66 -15.18 22.73
CA LEU A 362 2.15 -15.56 21.40
C LEU A 362 3.69 -15.56 21.34
N ILE A 363 4.35 -14.55 21.93
CA ILE A 363 5.82 -14.47 21.96
C ILE A 363 6.44 -15.58 22.82
N SER A 364 5.78 -15.99 23.90
CA SER A 364 6.28 -17.10 24.73
C SER A 364 6.05 -18.49 24.11
N THR A 365 5.02 -18.65 23.27
CA THR A 365 4.58 -19.96 22.77
C THR A 365 4.89 -20.24 21.30
N TYR A 366 5.29 -19.24 20.49
CA TYR A 366 5.43 -19.39 19.03
C TYR A 366 6.37 -20.52 18.57
N ARG A 367 7.31 -20.97 19.41
CA ARG A 367 8.24 -22.08 19.10
C ARG A 367 7.64 -23.46 19.33
N ALA A 368 6.74 -23.59 20.30
CA ALA A 368 6.20 -24.87 20.76
C ALA A 368 4.85 -25.20 20.10
N LYS A 369 4.22 -24.24 19.44
CA LYS A 369 2.87 -24.40 18.90
C LYS A 369 2.85 -25.27 17.64
N GLU A 370 2.03 -26.32 17.65
CA GLU A 370 1.70 -27.10 16.45
C GLU A 370 0.98 -26.23 15.42
N ARG A 371 1.41 -26.32 14.17
CA ARG A 371 0.88 -25.45 13.10
C ARG A 371 -0.32 -26.10 12.44
N SER A 372 -1.45 -25.40 12.47
CA SER A 372 -2.64 -25.76 11.70
C SER A 372 -2.38 -25.72 10.20
N SER A 373 -3.02 -26.62 9.46
CA SER A 373 -3.00 -26.65 7.99
C SER A 373 -4.01 -25.71 7.34
N ARG A 374 -4.87 -25.04 8.13
CA ARG A 374 -6.03 -24.25 7.65
C ARG A 374 -5.70 -23.23 6.57
N PHE A 375 -4.59 -22.51 6.72
CA PHE A 375 -4.16 -21.44 5.79
C PHE A 375 -2.99 -21.83 4.89
N ASN A 376 -2.72 -23.14 4.74
CA ASN A 376 -1.65 -23.62 3.86
C ASN A 376 -1.84 -23.22 2.38
N GLY A 377 -3.07 -22.91 1.95
CA GLY A 377 -3.31 -22.36 0.61
C GLY A 377 -2.69 -20.97 0.39
N TYR A 378 -2.37 -20.24 1.45
CA TYR A 378 -1.78 -18.91 1.36
C TYR A 378 -0.25 -18.99 1.26
N THR A 379 0.28 -18.90 0.04
CA THR A 379 1.72 -18.97 -0.24
C THR A 379 2.18 -17.81 -1.12
N PRO A 380 2.20 -16.57 -0.59
CA PRO A 380 2.63 -15.40 -1.35
C PRO A 380 4.10 -15.49 -1.79
N VAL A 381 4.94 -16.16 -1.00
CA VAL A 381 6.35 -16.45 -1.31
C VAL A 381 6.64 -17.94 -1.05
N PRO A 382 7.69 -18.52 -1.69
CA PRO A 382 8.10 -19.89 -1.43
C PRO A 382 8.28 -20.15 0.07
N ARG A 383 7.77 -21.28 0.56
CA ARG A 383 7.79 -21.59 1.98
C ARG A 383 9.22 -21.80 2.49
N ASP A 384 9.48 -21.21 3.64
CA ASP A 384 10.74 -21.32 4.36
C ASP A 384 10.40 -21.23 5.84
N THR A 385 10.43 -22.38 6.52
CA THR A 385 10.01 -22.49 7.92
C THR A 385 10.86 -21.62 8.84
N ILE A 386 12.16 -21.50 8.58
CA ILE A 386 13.08 -20.71 9.41
C ILE A 386 12.74 -19.22 9.25
N ARG A 387 12.62 -18.76 8.00
CA ARG A 387 12.21 -17.37 7.71
C ARG A 387 10.84 -17.04 8.28
N GLN A 388 9.88 -17.95 8.18
CA GLN A 388 8.53 -17.74 8.70
C GLN A 388 8.52 -17.55 10.22
N HIS A 389 9.21 -18.43 10.97
CA HIS A 389 9.31 -18.30 12.43
C HIS A 389 10.07 -17.03 12.84
N ALA A 390 11.16 -16.72 12.14
CA ALA A 390 11.93 -15.50 12.38
C ALA A 390 11.08 -14.24 12.15
N THR A 391 10.36 -14.20 11.03
CA THR A 391 9.54 -13.04 10.64
C THR A 391 8.34 -12.87 11.56
N TYR A 392 7.64 -13.97 11.87
CA TYR A 392 6.50 -13.95 12.79
C TYR A 392 6.89 -13.38 14.16
N SER A 393 7.93 -13.97 14.78
CA SER A 393 8.41 -13.52 16.08
C SER A 393 8.95 -12.08 16.04
N ALA A 394 9.64 -11.67 14.96
CA ALA A 394 10.09 -10.29 14.80
C ALA A 394 8.92 -9.30 14.75
N ASN A 395 7.84 -9.65 14.05
CA ASN A 395 6.65 -8.80 13.95
C ASN A 395 5.89 -8.75 15.29
N LEU A 396 5.74 -9.88 16.00
CA LEU A 396 5.12 -9.90 17.32
C LEU A 396 5.86 -9.01 18.33
N VAL A 397 7.18 -9.16 18.45
CA VAL A 397 7.99 -8.34 19.37
C VAL A 397 7.97 -6.88 18.94
N THR A 398 8.01 -6.59 17.64
CA THR A 398 7.87 -5.21 17.12
C THR A 398 6.57 -4.57 17.58
N MET A 399 5.44 -5.29 17.49
CA MET A 399 4.14 -4.80 17.95
C MET A 399 4.11 -4.64 19.48
N ALA A 400 4.56 -5.65 20.24
CA ALA A 400 4.57 -5.61 21.70
C ALA A 400 5.35 -4.40 22.24
N VAL A 401 6.52 -4.11 21.66
CA VAL A 401 7.32 -2.95 22.07
C VAL A 401 6.69 -1.64 21.59
N SER A 402 6.20 -1.59 20.35
CA SER A 402 5.63 -0.34 19.80
C SER A 402 4.31 0.06 20.49
N PHE A 403 3.53 -0.91 20.98
CA PHE A 403 2.26 -0.67 21.69
C PHE A 403 2.44 -0.31 23.17
N THR A 404 3.67 -0.38 23.69
CA THR A 404 4.00 -0.01 25.08
C THR A 404 4.81 1.29 25.15
N ALA A 405 5.29 1.82 24.01
CA ALA A 405 5.99 3.09 23.97
C ALA A 405 5.10 4.25 24.48
N PRO A 406 5.66 5.23 25.22
CA PRO A 406 7.08 5.47 25.46
C PRO A 406 7.70 4.68 26.62
N ASP A 407 6.94 3.85 27.32
CA ASP A 407 7.42 3.18 28.54
C ASP A 407 8.48 2.11 28.25
N PRO A 408 9.50 1.97 29.13
CA PRO A 408 10.46 0.89 29.04
C PRO A 408 9.80 -0.48 29.06
N VAL A 409 10.14 -1.31 28.08
CA VAL A 409 9.67 -2.70 28.03
C VAL A 409 10.73 -3.61 28.64
N ARG A 410 10.41 -4.26 29.77
CA ARG A 410 11.33 -5.22 30.39
C ARG A 410 11.25 -6.55 29.66
N LEU A 411 12.38 -7.23 29.50
CA LEU A 411 12.43 -8.55 28.85
C LEU A 411 11.51 -9.57 29.53
N VAL A 412 11.41 -9.51 30.86
CA VAL A 412 10.50 -10.37 31.65
C VAL A 412 9.03 -10.12 31.32
N ASP A 413 8.67 -8.88 30.93
CA ASP A 413 7.29 -8.57 30.54
C ASP A 413 6.97 -9.14 29.15
N VAL A 414 7.97 -9.36 28.29
CA VAL A 414 7.78 -9.85 26.92
C VAL A 414 7.90 -11.37 26.83
N PHE A 415 8.92 -11.93 27.48
CA PHE A 415 9.27 -13.35 27.39
C PHE A 415 8.80 -14.18 28.59
N GLY A 416 8.36 -13.54 29.68
CA GLY A 416 7.99 -14.21 30.92
C GLY A 416 9.18 -14.81 31.68
N GLY A 417 8.88 -15.46 32.80
CA GLY A 417 9.86 -16.15 33.64
C GLY A 417 10.81 -15.23 34.40
N GLU A 418 11.88 -15.83 34.95
CA GLU A 418 12.90 -15.10 35.69
C GLU A 418 13.81 -14.28 34.75
N PRO A 419 14.46 -13.19 35.23
CA PRO A 419 15.27 -12.31 34.37
C PRO A 419 16.32 -13.03 33.51
N HIS A 420 16.95 -14.08 34.05
CA HIS A 420 17.97 -14.86 33.35
C HIS A 420 17.37 -15.76 32.25
N GLU A 421 16.14 -16.24 32.43
CA GLU A 421 15.40 -17.03 31.43
C GLU A 421 14.93 -16.14 30.28
N ALA A 422 14.34 -14.99 30.61
CA ALA A 422 13.94 -13.98 29.65
C ALA A 422 15.13 -13.52 28.78
N LEU A 423 16.31 -13.31 29.38
CA LEU A 423 17.53 -12.97 28.66
C LEU A 423 18.00 -14.11 27.72
N ARG A 424 17.92 -15.37 28.15
CA ARG A 424 18.24 -16.52 27.29
C ARG A 424 17.26 -16.64 26.12
N ALA A 425 15.96 -16.48 26.37
CA ALA A 425 14.92 -16.49 25.35
C ALA A 425 15.12 -15.36 24.32
N TRP A 426 15.46 -14.16 24.79
CA TRP A 426 15.80 -13.02 23.94
C TRP A 426 17.00 -13.31 23.04
N ARG A 427 18.11 -13.80 23.59
CA ARG A 427 19.31 -14.16 22.82
C ARG A 427 19.01 -15.24 21.76
N SER A 428 18.24 -16.26 22.13
CA SER A 428 17.81 -17.31 21.19
C SER A 428 16.92 -16.76 20.07
N THR A 429 16.08 -15.77 20.37
CA THR A 429 15.24 -15.07 19.39
C THR A 429 16.06 -14.22 18.44
N LEU A 430 17.07 -13.48 18.94
CA LEU A 430 18.01 -12.74 18.10
C LEU A 430 18.80 -13.66 17.15
N SER A 431 19.26 -14.82 17.65
CA SER A 431 19.92 -15.82 16.79
C SER A 431 19.00 -16.32 15.68
N LEU A 432 17.74 -16.64 16.00
CA LEU A 432 16.74 -17.03 15.00
C LEU A 432 16.55 -15.94 13.93
N TRP A 433 16.45 -14.68 14.35
CA TRP A 433 16.28 -13.56 13.43
C TRP A 433 17.49 -13.36 12.52
N ARG A 434 18.70 -13.45 13.06
CA ARG A 434 19.94 -13.36 12.28
C ARG A 434 20.04 -14.48 11.23
N SER A 435 19.52 -15.67 11.54
CA SER A 435 19.53 -16.82 10.63
C SER A 435 18.38 -16.81 9.61
N GLY A 436 17.22 -16.27 9.97
CA GLY A 436 16.00 -16.38 9.16
C GLY A 436 15.58 -15.12 8.41
N LEU A 437 16.00 -13.93 8.85
CA LEU A 437 15.72 -12.67 8.14
C LEU A 437 16.79 -12.40 7.07
N ASP A 438 16.40 -11.78 5.95
CA ASP A 438 17.39 -11.27 5.01
C ASP A 438 18.22 -10.13 5.64
N GLY A 439 19.42 -9.88 5.08
CA GLY A 439 20.40 -8.97 5.67
C GLY A 439 19.88 -7.55 5.92
N ASN A 440 19.01 -7.04 5.04
CA ASN A 440 18.40 -5.71 5.20
C ASN A 440 17.34 -5.73 6.31
N ALA A 441 16.46 -6.72 6.32
CA ALA A 441 15.45 -6.88 7.36
C ALA A 441 16.07 -7.05 8.75
N TRP A 442 17.14 -7.85 8.87
CA TRP A 442 17.89 -8.00 10.12
C TRP A 442 18.46 -6.66 10.62
N GLN A 443 19.13 -5.90 9.74
CA GLN A 443 19.71 -4.60 10.12
C GLN A 443 18.66 -3.61 10.60
N LEU A 444 17.52 -3.52 9.92
CA LEU A 444 16.41 -2.63 10.30
C LEU A 444 15.79 -3.02 11.64
N VAL A 445 15.56 -4.32 11.87
CA VAL A 445 14.99 -4.82 13.13
C VAL A 445 15.98 -4.62 14.28
N ALA A 446 17.23 -5.08 14.12
CA ALA A 446 18.26 -4.99 15.15
C ALA A 446 18.62 -3.53 15.48
N GLY A 447 18.82 -2.69 14.47
CA GLY A 447 19.12 -1.28 14.64
C GLY A 447 18.01 -0.53 15.38
N TRP A 448 16.74 -0.86 15.10
CA TRP A 448 15.62 -0.27 15.82
C TRP A 448 15.58 -0.68 17.30
N PHE A 449 15.80 -1.97 17.62
CA PHE A 449 15.83 -2.41 19.02
C PHE A 449 16.98 -1.77 19.80
N ILE A 450 18.17 -1.64 19.20
CA ILE A 450 19.30 -0.93 19.82
C ILE A 450 18.93 0.52 20.13
N ALA A 451 18.34 1.23 19.16
CA ALA A 451 17.94 2.62 19.34
C ALA A 451 16.80 2.80 20.35
N SER A 452 15.92 1.81 20.48
CA SER A 452 14.78 1.84 21.41
C SER A 452 15.19 1.48 22.83
N ILE A 453 16.20 0.62 22.99
CA ILE A 453 16.80 0.29 24.30
C ILE A 453 17.71 1.44 24.79
N ALA A 454 18.41 2.16 23.90
CA ALA A 454 19.26 3.29 24.27
C ALA A 454 18.50 4.57 24.66
N ARG A 455 17.17 4.60 24.47
CA ARG A 455 16.28 5.67 24.95
C ARG A 455 15.61 5.33 26.29
N LEU A 456 15.97 4.18 26.87
CA LEU A 456 15.63 3.72 28.22
C LEU A 456 16.91 3.72 29.05
#